data_AF-A0A1P8LR55-F1
#
_entry.id   AF-A0A1P8LR55-F1
#
_cell.length_a   1.000
_cell.length_b   1.000
_cell.length_c   1.000
_cell.angle_alpha   90.00
_cell.angle_beta   90.00
_cell.angle_gamma   90.00
#
_symmetry.space_group_name_H-M   'P 1'
#
loop_
_entity.id
_entity.type
_entity.pdbx_description
1 polymer ?
#
loop_
_entity_poly.entity_id
_entity_poly.type
_entity_poly.pdbx_seq_one_letter_code
_entity_poly.pdbx_strand_id
1 'polypeptide(L)'
;MKLTADRVAAERDWIVARADRVVPVINVVRDDLGEIFDTDVDPVTEAQYREEVDAVFADGDLAVNVAAMTAILRDLDVEGDYPGFVVDEVLGRELAGTIAGTQPLRTLGEATFHYADLQVHGDAEENAGVDDLEAALAAGFQERIPGWNWTERESPFALE
;
A
#
# COMPACT_ATOMS: atom_id res chain seq x y z
N MET A 1 -11.46 16.12 9.38
CA MET A 1 -11.96 14.73 9.27
C MET A 1 -12.48 14.23 10.63
N LYS A 2 -13.55 13.40 10.65
CA LYS A 2 -14.05 12.69 11.84
C LYS A 2 -14.23 11.21 11.50
N LEU A 3 -13.55 10.31 12.20
CA LEU A 3 -13.67 8.87 11.98
C LEU A 3 -14.87 8.31 12.75
N THR A 4 -15.76 7.65 12.00
CA THR A 4 -16.89 6.84 12.50
C THR A 4 -16.85 5.50 11.76
N ALA A 5 -17.60 4.51 12.23
CA ALA A 5 -17.71 3.22 11.52
C ALA A 5 -18.13 3.41 10.05
N ASP A 6 -19.14 4.25 9.78
CA ASP A 6 -19.59 4.57 8.42
C ASP A 6 -18.48 5.22 7.58
N ARG A 7 -17.63 6.06 8.19
CA ARG A 7 -16.49 6.66 7.48
C ARG A 7 -15.43 5.63 7.16
N VAL A 8 -15.12 4.72 8.08
CA VAL A 8 -14.16 3.62 7.86
C VAL A 8 -14.65 2.73 6.71
N ALA A 9 -15.94 2.37 6.69
CA ALA A 9 -16.53 1.61 5.59
C ALA A 9 -16.43 2.35 4.24
N ALA A 10 -16.70 3.66 4.22
CA ALA A 10 -16.57 4.46 3.00
C ALA A 10 -15.12 4.53 2.48
N GLU A 11 -14.11 4.57 3.36
CA GLU A 11 -12.71 4.51 2.92
C GLU A 11 -12.33 3.14 2.40
N ARG A 12 -12.80 2.05 3.04
CA ARG A 12 -12.64 0.69 2.52
C ARG A 12 -13.21 0.58 1.10
N ASP A 13 -14.43 1.05 0.90
CA ASP A 13 -15.10 1.00 -0.41
C ASP A 13 -14.33 1.81 -1.46
N TRP A 14 -13.75 2.94 -1.07
CA TRP A 14 -12.91 3.74 -1.96
C TRP A 14 -11.62 2.99 -2.34
N ILE A 15 -10.94 2.37 -1.38
CA ILE A 15 -9.72 1.57 -1.63
C ILE A 15 -10.04 0.38 -2.55
N VAL A 16 -11.14 -0.34 -2.29
CA VAL A 16 -11.62 -1.43 -3.16
C VAL A 16 -11.86 -0.97 -4.60
N ALA A 17 -12.39 0.24 -4.77
CA ALA A 17 -12.64 0.82 -6.08
C ALA A 17 -11.36 1.22 -6.85
N ARG A 18 -10.21 1.31 -6.17
CA ARG A 18 -8.90 1.62 -6.78
C ARG A 18 -8.11 0.39 -7.24
N ALA A 19 -8.73 -0.79 -7.22
CA ALA A 19 -8.07 -2.03 -7.66
C ALA A 19 -7.48 -1.93 -9.08
N ASP A 20 -8.14 -1.22 -9.98
CA ASP A 20 -7.72 -1.02 -11.38
C ASP A 20 -6.49 -0.10 -11.53
N ARG A 21 -6.20 0.74 -10.53
CA ARG A 21 -4.99 1.58 -10.47
C ARG A 21 -3.88 0.89 -9.64
N VAL A 22 -4.22 0.31 -8.50
CA VAL A 22 -3.25 -0.23 -7.53
C VAL A 22 -2.66 -1.57 -7.98
N VAL A 23 -3.46 -2.48 -8.52
CA VAL A 23 -2.98 -3.82 -8.91
C VAL A 23 -1.93 -3.77 -10.04
N PRO A 24 -2.09 -2.93 -11.08
CA PRO A 24 -1.01 -2.73 -12.05
C PRO A 24 0.31 -2.28 -11.41
N VAL A 25 0.27 -1.33 -10.47
CA VAL A 25 1.49 -0.86 -9.77
C VAL A 25 2.12 -2.01 -8.98
N ILE A 26 1.34 -2.80 -8.25
CA ILE A 26 1.84 -3.99 -7.54
C ILE A 26 2.58 -4.92 -8.50
N ASN A 27 1.99 -5.21 -9.66
CA ASN A 27 2.57 -6.18 -10.59
C ASN A 27 3.83 -5.64 -11.27
N VAL A 28 3.90 -4.35 -11.60
CA VAL A 28 5.14 -3.72 -12.07
C VAL A 28 6.24 -3.83 -11.01
N VAL A 29 5.93 -3.52 -9.75
CA VAL A 29 6.88 -3.63 -8.64
C VAL A 29 7.34 -5.09 -8.44
N ARG A 30 6.43 -6.07 -8.53
CA ARG A 30 6.77 -7.50 -8.42
C ARG A 30 7.68 -7.96 -9.55
N ASP A 31 7.35 -7.59 -10.79
CA ASP A 31 8.16 -7.92 -11.96
C ASP A 31 9.57 -7.34 -11.84
N ASP A 32 9.68 -6.06 -11.52
CA ASP A 32 10.96 -5.36 -11.40
C ASP A 32 11.83 -5.94 -10.25
N LEU A 33 11.23 -6.16 -9.07
CA LEU A 33 11.95 -6.75 -7.94
C LEU A 33 12.31 -8.22 -8.20
N GLY A 34 11.45 -8.96 -8.89
CA GLY A 34 11.73 -10.33 -9.33
C GLY A 34 12.97 -10.40 -10.23
N GLU A 35 13.09 -9.48 -11.20
CA GLU A 35 14.28 -9.37 -12.04
C GLU A 35 15.53 -8.99 -11.23
N ILE A 36 15.44 -7.97 -10.36
CA ILE A 36 16.57 -7.48 -9.55
C ILE A 36 17.11 -8.57 -8.61
N PHE A 37 16.23 -9.37 -8.02
CA PHE A 37 16.60 -10.41 -7.06
C PHE A 37 16.74 -11.81 -7.67
N ASP A 38 16.62 -11.95 -8.99
CA ASP A 38 16.66 -13.23 -9.70
C ASP A 38 15.71 -14.27 -9.08
N THR A 39 14.46 -13.87 -8.89
CA THR A 39 13.39 -14.71 -8.33
C THR A 39 12.09 -14.54 -9.10
N ASP A 40 11.27 -15.58 -9.08
CA ASP A 40 9.89 -15.53 -9.55
C ASP A 40 8.99 -15.00 -8.43
N VAL A 41 8.06 -14.12 -8.78
CA VAL A 41 7.05 -13.55 -7.88
C VAL A 41 5.70 -13.60 -8.59
N ASP A 42 4.74 -14.32 -8.02
CA ASP A 42 3.44 -14.47 -8.66
C ASP A 42 2.72 -13.11 -8.82
N PRO A 43 2.00 -12.88 -9.94
CA PRO A 43 1.21 -11.66 -10.11
C PRO A 43 -0.01 -11.65 -9.20
N VAL A 44 -0.47 -10.45 -8.85
CA VAL A 44 -1.68 -10.18 -8.08
C VAL A 44 -2.86 -9.95 -9.02
N THR A 45 -4.00 -10.56 -8.68
CA THR A 45 -5.29 -10.27 -9.30
C THR A 45 -6.08 -9.25 -8.49
N GLU A 46 -7.00 -8.52 -9.15
CA GLU A 46 -7.92 -7.63 -8.43
C GLU A 46 -8.80 -8.36 -7.41
N ALA A 47 -9.11 -9.64 -7.62
CA ALA A 47 -9.88 -10.42 -6.66
C ALA A 47 -9.09 -10.62 -5.35
N GLN A 48 -7.81 -11.01 -5.44
CA GLN A 48 -6.92 -11.16 -4.29
C GLN A 48 -6.71 -9.81 -3.57
N TYR A 49 -6.54 -8.73 -4.33
CA TYR A 49 -6.44 -7.39 -3.76
C TYR A 49 -7.67 -7.02 -2.93
N ARG A 50 -8.88 -7.19 -3.48
CA ARG A 50 -10.13 -6.88 -2.77
C ARG A 50 -10.34 -7.75 -1.54
N GLU A 51 -9.98 -9.04 -1.62
CA GLU A 51 -10.02 -9.95 -0.47
C GLU A 51 -9.08 -9.50 0.65
N GLU A 52 -7.85 -9.10 0.32
CA GLU A 52 -6.92 -8.59 1.33
C GLU A 52 -7.34 -7.23 1.90
N VAL A 53 -7.95 -6.35 1.09
CA VAL A 53 -8.57 -5.12 1.63
C VAL A 53 -9.63 -5.47 2.66
N ASP A 54 -10.49 -6.44 2.38
CA ASP A 54 -11.51 -6.90 3.33
C ASP A 54 -10.87 -7.50 4.60
N ALA A 55 -9.77 -8.24 4.47
CA ALA A 55 -9.03 -8.79 5.59
C ALA A 55 -8.41 -7.70 6.49
N VAL A 56 -7.81 -6.68 5.89
CA VAL A 56 -7.26 -5.51 6.61
C VAL A 56 -8.36 -4.77 7.37
N PHE A 57 -9.51 -4.56 6.73
CA PHE A 57 -10.62 -3.83 7.35
C PHE A 57 -11.47 -4.66 8.33
N ALA A 58 -11.26 -5.98 8.40
CA ALA A 58 -11.86 -6.83 9.42
C ALA A 58 -11.24 -6.65 10.82
N ASP A 59 -9.99 -6.18 10.90
CA ASP A 59 -9.35 -5.73 12.14
C ASP A 59 -9.70 -4.26 12.39
N GLY A 60 -10.59 -4.00 13.35
CA GLY A 60 -11.11 -2.65 13.61
C GLY A 60 -10.06 -1.63 14.05
N ASP A 61 -9.04 -2.06 14.80
CA ASP A 61 -7.97 -1.16 15.26
C ASP A 61 -7.03 -0.81 14.11
N LEU A 62 -6.75 -1.76 13.21
CA LEU A 62 -6.02 -1.50 11.97
C LEU A 62 -6.84 -0.63 11.01
N ALA A 63 -8.10 -0.98 10.79
CA ALA A 63 -9.01 -0.35 9.84
C ALA A 63 -9.16 1.16 10.07
N VAL A 64 -9.29 1.60 11.33
CA VAL A 64 -9.47 3.02 11.63
C VAL A 64 -8.22 3.84 11.30
N ASN A 65 -7.02 3.26 11.46
CA ASN A 65 -5.76 3.91 11.14
C ASN A 65 -5.52 3.97 9.63
N VAL A 66 -5.77 2.87 8.92
CA VAL A 66 -5.69 2.82 7.45
C VAL A 66 -6.68 3.82 6.83
N ALA A 67 -7.92 3.85 7.30
CA ALA A 67 -8.94 4.80 6.83
C ALA A 67 -8.53 6.26 7.09
N ALA A 68 -7.98 6.57 8.26
CA ALA A 68 -7.56 7.93 8.59
C ALA A 68 -6.41 8.41 7.70
N MET A 69 -5.35 7.61 7.54
CA MET A 69 -4.21 7.98 6.68
C MET A 69 -4.63 8.10 5.22
N THR A 70 -5.45 7.16 4.72
CA THR A 70 -6.03 7.21 3.36
C THR A 70 -6.76 8.53 3.13
N ALA A 71 -7.67 8.89 4.03
CA ALA A 71 -8.45 10.11 3.89
C ALA A 71 -7.60 11.39 4.02
N ILE A 72 -6.56 11.39 4.87
CA ILE A 72 -5.66 12.53 5.01
C ILE A 72 -4.86 12.70 3.72
N LEU A 73 -4.24 11.64 3.19
CA LEU A 73 -3.46 11.69 1.96
C LEU A 73 -4.29 12.19 0.79
N ARG A 74 -5.53 11.71 0.63
CA ARG A 74 -6.44 12.17 -0.42
C ARG A 74 -6.74 13.66 -0.36
N ASP A 75 -6.82 14.24 0.84
CA ASP A 75 -7.13 15.65 1.06
C ASP A 75 -5.86 16.52 1.06
N LEU A 76 -4.66 15.92 1.08
CA LEU A 76 -3.39 16.62 1.21
C LEU A 76 -2.93 17.12 -0.16
N ASP A 77 -2.68 18.43 -0.24
CA ASP A 77 -2.25 19.08 -1.48
C ASP A 77 -1.24 20.18 -1.17
N VAL A 78 -0.36 20.45 -2.14
CA VAL A 78 0.64 21.53 -2.07
C VAL A 78 0.77 22.19 -3.44
N GLU A 79 0.90 23.52 -3.44
CA GLU A 79 0.96 24.28 -4.68
C GLU A 79 2.12 23.82 -5.57
N GLY A 80 1.76 23.34 -6.77
CA GLY A 80 2.69 22.91 -7.80
C GLY A 80 3.48 21.66 -7.44
N ASP A 81 2.94 20.82 -6.56
CA ASP A 81 3.58 19.58 -6.12
C ASP A 81 5.04 19.81 -5.74
N TYR A 82 5.24 20.75 -4.81
CA TYR A 82 6.56 21.28 -4.51
C TYR A 82 7.45 20.16 -3.92
N PRO A 83 8.58 19.80 -4.56
CA PRO A 83 9.37 18.61 -4.20
C PRO A 83 10.08 18.68 -2.84
N GLY A 84 9.97 19.80 -2.12
CA GLY A 84 10.42 19.92 -0.73
C GLY A 84 9.32 19.73 0.30
N PHE A 85 8.08 19.55 -0.13
CA PHE A 85 6.97 19.05 0.68
C PHE A 85 7.07 17.53 0.69
N VAL A 86 7.04 16.95 1.89
CA VAL A 86 7.34 15.52 2.11
C VAL A 86 6.37 14.89 3.11
N VAL A 87 5.24 15.56 3.37
CA VAL A 87 4.30 15.12 4.41
C VAL A 87 3.45 13.97 3.90
N ASP A 88 3.06 14.05 2.64
CA ASP A 88 2.52 12.97 1.81
C ASP A 88 3.45 11.75 1.81
N GLU A 89 4.73 11.93 1.52
CA GLU A 89 5.76 10.86 1.55
C GLU A 89 5.87 10.17 2.92
N VAL A 90 5.89 10.97 4.00
CA VAL A 90 5.94 10.45 5.37
C VAL A 90 4.69 9.65 5.70
N LEU A 91 3.52 10.11 5.25
CA LEU A 91 2.24 9.46 5.48
C LEU A 91 2.05 8.23 4.59
N GLY A 92 2.48 8.27 3.33
CA GLY A 92 2.46 7.17 2.38
C GLY A 92 3.30 6.00 2.89
N ARG A 93 4.54 6.28 3.31
CA ARG A 93 5.40 5.28 3.94
C ARG A 93 4.76 4.65 5.19
N GLU A 94 4.19 5.48 6.07
CA GLU A 94 3.54 4.97 7.29
C GLU A 94 2.29 4.15 6.98
N LEU A 95 1.51 4.54 5.97
CA LEU A 95 0.36 3.78 5.50
C LEU A 95 0.78 2.41 4.95
N ALA A 96 1.82 2.35 4.10
CA ALA A 96 2.34 1.10 3.56
C ALA A 96 2.79 0.14 4.67
N GLY A 97 3.58 0.64 5.63
CA GLY A 97 4.03 -0.13 6.78
C GLY A 97 2.87 -0.60 7.67
N THR A 98 1.85 0.25 7.86
CA THR A 98 0.66 -0.09 8.66
C THR A 98 -0.16 -1.21 8.02
N ILE A 99 -0.37 -1.17 6.70
CA ILE A 99 -1.08 -2.23 5.96
C ILE A 99 -0.27 -3.54 6.00
N ALA A 100 1.04 -3.46 5.73
CA ALA A 100 1.93 -4.63 5.72
C ALA A 100 2.00 -5.34 7.08
N GLY A 101 1.81 -4.60 8.19
CA GLY A 101 1.59 -5.16 9.52
C GLY A 101 2.81 -5.06 10.43
N THR A 102 3.24 -6.18 11.02
CA THR A 102 4.39 -6.20 11.93
C THR A 102 5.69 -6.53 11.19
N GLN A 103 6.82 -6.40 11.89
CA GLN A 103 8.10 -6.86 11.35
C GLN A 103 8.08 -8.36 11.03
N PRO A 104 8.71 -8.79 9.91
CA PRO A 104 9.53 -7.99 9.00
C PRO A 104 8.75 -7.23 7.91
N LEU A 105 7.47 -7.56 7.68
CA LEU A 105 6.66 -7.02 6.57
C LEU A 105 6.50 -5.51 6.63
N ARG A 106 6.42 -4.91 7.83
CA ARG A 106 6.39 -3.45 8.00
C ARG A 106 7.57 -2.77 7.31
N THR A 107 8.80 -3.21 7.58
CA THR A 107 10.00 -2.62 6.96
C THR A 107 9.99 -2.82 5.46
N LEU A 108 9.54 -3.98 4.99
CA LEU A 108 9.45 -4.26 3.56
C LEU A 108 8.43 -3.32 2.90
N GLY A 109 7.24 -3.16 3.46
CA GLY A 109 6.23 -2.23 2.95
C GLY A 109 6.72 -0.78 2.92
N GLU A 110 7.40 -0.32 3.97
CA GLU A 110 8.00 1.02 4.02
C GLU A 110 9.09 1.22 2.94
N ALA A 111 9.89 0.19 2.67
CA ALA A 111 10.94 0.25 1.65
C ALA A 111 10.35 0.16 0.24
N THR A 112 9.40 -0.75 0.03
CA THR A 112 8.68 -0.94 -1.23
C THR A 112 7.89 0.30 -1.61
N PHE A 113 7.36 1.06 -0.64
CA PHE A 113 6.68 2.33 -0.89
C PHE A 113 7.54 3.29 -1.73
N HIS A 114 8.77 3.58 -1.30
CA HIS A 114 9.66 4.48 -2.04
C HIS A 114 10.05 3.96 -3.43
N TYR A 115 9.91 2.66 -3.68
CA TYR A 115 10.12 2.07 -5.00
C TYR A 115 8.87 2.16 -5.87
N ALA A 116 7.71 1.87 -5.29
CA ALA A 116 6.40 1.96 -5.95
C ALA A 116 6.07 3.40 -6.34
N ASP A 117 6.46 4.37 -5.51
CA ASP A 117 6.24 5.80 -5.75
C ASP A 117 6.84 6.27 -7.08
N LEU A 118 8.00 5.73 -7.46
CA LEU A 118 8.62 6.02 -8.77
C LEU A 118 7.75 5.60 -9.97
N GLN A 119 6.77 4.72 -9.76
CA GLN A 119 5.88 4.15 -10.78
C GLN A 119 4.51 4.84 -10.84
N VAL A 120 4.18 5.70 -9.88
CA VAL A 120 2.92 6.41 -9.80
C VAL A 120 3.15 7.88 -10.08
N HIS A 121 2.30 8.47 -10.91
CA HIS A 121 2.34 9.90 -11.20
C HIS A 121 0.92 10.44 -11.12
N GLY A 122 0.71 11.45 -10.27
CA GLY A 122 -0.56 12.17 -10.22
C GLY A 122 -0.85 12.93 -11.51
N ASP A 123 -2.13 13.09 -11.83
CA ASP A 123 -2.56 14.05 -12.85
C ASP A 123 -2.38 15.49 -12.32
N ALA A 124 -2.21 16.46 -13.21
CA ALA A 124 -2.04 17.87 -12.83
C ALA A 124 -3.25 18.50 -12.07
N GLU A 125 -4.38 17.79 -12.01
CA GLU A 125 -5.58 18.19 -11.29
C GLU A 125 -5.84 17.32 -10.03
N GLU A 126 -5.03 16.28 -9.80
CA GLU A 126 -5.08 15.49 -8.56
C GLU A 126 -4.28 16.18 -7.45
N ASN A 127 -4.73 16.02 -6.21
CA ASN A 127 -4.01 16.53 -5.05
C ASN A 127 -2.68 15.78 -4.91
N ALA A 128 -1.63 16.48 -4.45
CA ALA A 128 -0.28 15.92 -4.32
C ALA A 128 -0.21 14.62 -3.50
N GLY A 129 -1.07 14.39 -2.50
CA GLY A 129 -1.01 13.14 -1.71
C GLY A 129 -1.67 11.91 -2.35
N VAL A 130 -2.25 12.01 -3.55
CA VAL A 130 -3.05 10.92 -4.15
C VAL A 130 -2.18 9.84 -4.78
N ASP A 131 -1.10 10.19 -5.46
CA ASP A 131 -0.15 9.22 -6.02
C ASP A 131 0.63 8.50 -4.92
N ASP A 132 1.12 9.23 -3.92
CA ASP A 132 1.74 8.68 -2.71
C ASP A 132 0.81 7.68 -1.99
N LEU A 133 -0.50 7.98 -1.96
CA LEU A 133 -1.49 7.04 -1.44
C LEU A 133 -1.57 5.77 -2.29
N GLU A 134 -1.60 5.87 -3.61
CA GLU A 134 -1.68 4.69 -4.47
C GLU A 134 -0.41 3.84 -4.40
N ALA A 135 0.76 4.49 -4.33
CA ALA A 135 2.04 3.83 -4.09
C ALA A 135 2.04 3.10 -2.73
N ALA A 136 1.52 3.75 -1.68
CA ALA A 136 1.41 3.16 -0.35
C ALA A 136 0.46 1.96 -0.30
N LEU A 137 -0.68 2.04 -1.00
CA LEU A 137 -1.61 0.91 -1.13
C LEU A 137 -0.93 -0.24 -1.88
N ALA A 138 -0.23 0.03 -2.97
CA ALA A 138 0.49 -0.99 -3.72
C ALA A 138 1.54 -1.69 -2.84
N ALA A 139 2.43 -0.90 -2.24
CA ALA A 139 3.50 -1.41 -1.38
C ALA A 139 2.95 -2.19 -0.18
N GLY A 140 1.97 -1.64 0.54
CA GLY A 140 1.41 -2.27 1.73
C GLY A 140 0.71 -3.59 1.44
N PHE A 141 -0.15 -3.63 0.40
CA PHE A 141 -0.91 -4.85 0.09
C PHE A 141 -0.05 -5.95 -0.53
N GLN A 142 1.01 -5.61 -1.28
CA GLN A 142 1.86 -6.64 -1.89
C GLN A 142 2.63 -7.48 -0.86
N GLU A 143 2.90 -6.93 0.33
CA GLU A 143 3.53 -7.65 1.45
C GLU A 143 2.57 -8.63 2.14
N ARG A 144 1.25 -8.46 1.93
CA ARG A 144 0.21 -9.35 2.48
C ARG A 144 -0.19 -10.45 1.50
N ILE A 145 -0.30 -10.12 0.22
CA ILE A 145 -0.78 -11.03 -0.81
C ILE A 145 0.34 -12.05 -1.13
N PRO A 146 0.05 -13.37 -1.15
CA PRO A 146 1.02 -14.39 -1.51
C PRO A 146 1.71 -14.18 -2.87
N GLY A 147 2.82 -14.89 -3.09
CA GLY A 147 3.58 -14.88 -4.35
C GLY A 147 5.10 -14.80 -4.17
N TRP A 148 5.58 -14.41 -3.00
CA TRP A 148 7.00 -14.45 -2.66
C TRP A 148 7.38 -15.83 -2.10
N ASN A 149 8.24 -16.57 -2.80
CA ASN A 149 8.66 -17.93 -2.41
C ASN A 149 9.14 -18.08 -0.96
N TRP A 150 9.68 -17.02 -0.35
CA TRP A 150 10.18 -17.07 1.03
C TRP A 150 9.05 -17.03 2.08
N THR A 151 7.88 -16.47 1.78
CA THR A 151 6.74 -16.42 2.70
C THR A 151 5.92 -17.71 2.70
N GLU A 152 6.08 -18.56 1.69
CA GLU A 152 5.32 -19.81 1.50
C GLU A 152 5.93 -21.03 2.21
N ARG A 153 7.10 -20.85 2.83
CA ARG A 153 7.86 -21.92 3.49
C ARG A 153 8.15 -21.59 4.95
N GLU A 154 8.38 -22.63 5.74
CA GLU A 154 8.87 -22.44 7.11
C GLU A 154 10.22 -21.70 7.11
N SER A 155 10.40 -20.85 8.12
CA SER A 155 11.65 -20.10 8.28
C SER A 155 12.81 -21.06 8.54
N PRO A 156 13.89 -21.02 7.74
CA PRO A 156 15.07 -21.86 7.96
C PRO A 156 15.87 -21.44 9.22
N PHE A 157 15.46 -20.35 9.87
CA PHE A 157 16.05 -19.83 11.09
C PHE A 157 15.22 -20.14 12.34
N ALA A 158 14.13 -20.90 12.21
CA ALA A 158 13.39 -21.40 13.36
C ALA A 158 14.29 -22.37 14.17
N LEU A 159 14.33 -22.19 15.49
CA LEU A 159 15.05 -23.07 16.42
C LEU A 159 14.03 -23.87 17.23
N GLU A 160 14.37 -25.12 17.55
CA GLU A 160 13.62 -26.01 18.46
C GLU A 160 13.84 -25.68 19.94
#